data_AF-A0A2N6U3H0-F1
#
_entry.id   AF-A0A2N6U3H0-F1
#
_cell.length_a   1.000
_cell.length_b   1.000
_cell.length_c   1.000
_cell.angle_alpha   90.00
_cell.angle_beta   90.00
_cell.angle_gamma   90.00
#
_symmetry.space_group_name_H-M   'P 1'
#
loop_
_entity.id
_entity.type
_entity.pdbx_description
1 polymer ?
#
loop_
_entity_poly.entity_id
_entity_poly.type
_entity_poly.pdbx_seq_one_letter_code
_entity_poly.pdbx_strand_id
1 'polypeptide(L)'
;MTPSSNRVSTARRIVLIILSLLLALALVIVGIMAVAWWQLTARRTTLDEVELGGRTVIVQEVGQAVIFGPSTVRLSLREGRRELSAVELDVANDGKALTPDIWRIEPLDPADGEGEGARVIIRAEEMPETWCMLPVQGEAHCE
;
A
#
# COMPACT_ATOMS: atom_id res chain seq x y z
N MET A 1 -3.22 18.20 68.84
CA MET A 1 -2.59 18.43 67.52
C MET A 1 -2.98 17.27 66.61
N THR A 2 -3.91 17.49 65.69
CA THR A 2 -4.32 16.50 64.68
C THR A 2 -3.47 16.70 63.43
N PRO A 3 -2.45 15.88 63.14
CA PRO A 3 -1.79 15.94 61.85
C PRO A 3 -2.61 15.11 60.84
N SER A 4 -2.39 15.40 59.56
CA SER A 4 -2.61 14.44 58.46
C SER A 4 -4.00 14.36 57.81
N SER A 5 -4.69 15.48 57.59
CA SER A 5 -5.73 15.54 56.54
C SER A 5 -5.19 16.03 55.18
N ASN A 6 -4.16 16.91 55.19
CA ASN A 6 -3.65 17.55 53.97
C ASN A 6 -2.77 16.68 53.06
N ARG A 7 -2.18 15.59 53.57
CA ARG A 7 -1.32 14.71 52.74
C ARG A 7 -2.13 13.85 51.77
N VAL A 8 -3.33 13.41 52.17
CA VAL A 8 -4.21 12.57 51.34
C VAL A 8 -4.77 13.37 50.16
N SER A 9 -5.13 14.65 50.37
CA SER A 9 -5.61 15.52 49.30
C SER A 9 -4.51 15.87 48.28
N THR A 10 -3.27 16.02 48.75
CA THR A 10 -2.11 16.31 47.90
C THR A 10 -1.71 15.09 47.07
N ALA A 11 -1.64 13.91 47.67
CA ALA A 11 -1.35 12.67 46.96
C ALA A 11 -2.41 12.37 45.88
N ARG A 12 -3.70 12.58 46.19
CA ARG A 12 -4.80 12.41 45.23
C ARG A 12 -4.71 13.39 44.06
N ARG A 13 -4.32 14.64 44.31
CA ARG A 13 -4.08 15.63 43.23
C ARG A 13 -2.92 15.21 42.32
N ILE A 14 -1.81 14.75 42.89
CA ILE A 14 -0.66 14.28 42.11
C ILE A 14 -1.05 13.09 41.23
N VAL A 15 -1.78 12.12 41.77
CA VAL A 15 -2.27 10.96 40.98
C VAL A 15 -3.15 11.42 39.82
N LEU A 16 -4.07 12.36 40.03
CA LEU A 16 -4.93 12.88 38.97
C LEU A 16 -4.15 13.62 37.87
N ILE A 17 -3.10 14.37 38.25
CA ILE A 17 -2.22 15.06 37.31
C ILE A 17 -1.41 14.05 36.47
N ILE A 18 -0.89 13.00 37.11
CA ILE A 18 -0.16 11.94 36.39
C ILE A 18 -1.13 11.22 35.43
N LEU A 19 -2.35 10.93 35.87
CA LEU A 19 -3.35 10.25 35.06
C LEU A 19 -3.78 11.09 33.85
N SER A 20 -3.94 12.40 34.02
CA SER A 20 -4.25 13.30 32.90
C SER A 20 -3.10 13.43 31.92
N LEU A 21 -1.85 13.47 32.41
CA LEU A 21 -0.65 13.44 31.57
C LEU A 21 -0.55 12.14 30.77
N LEU A 22 -0.78 10.99 31.40
CA LEU A 22 -0.78 9.69 30.73
C LEU A 22 -1.89 9.60 29.68
N LEU A 23 -3.08 10.13 29.99
CA LEU A 23 -4.20 10.17 29.04
C LEU A 23 -3.88 11.08 27.85
N ALA A 24 -3.32 12.28 28.10
CA ALA A 24 -2.91 13.19 27.04
C ALA A 24 -1.83 12.57 26.14
N LEU A 25 -0.84 11.90 26.74
CA LEU A 25 0.19 11.18 25.99
C LEU A 25 -0.40 10.04 25.16
N ALA A 26 -1.33 9.26 25.73
CA ALA A 26 -2.01 8.18 25.01
C ALA A 26 -2.77 8.72 23.79
N LEU A 27 -3.48 9.85 23.93
CA LEU A 27 -4.17 10.49 22.81
C LEU A 27 -3.21 10.96 21.71
N VAL A 28 -2.06 11.51 22.08
CA VAL A 28 -1.02 11.89 21.11
C VAL A 28 -0.49 10.67 20.36
N ILE A 29 -0.19 9.57 21.07
CA ILE A 29 0.27 8.32 20.45
C ILE A 29 -0.79 7.76 19.50
N VAL A 30 -2.06 7.72 19.92
CA VAL A 30 -3.17 7.27 19.06
C VAL A 30 -3.30 8.15 17.82
N GLY A 31 -3.17 9.47 17.96
CA GLY A 31 -3.17 10.40 16.83
C GLY A 31 -2.03 10.13 15.84
N ILE A 32 -0.81 9.92 16.33
CA ILE A 32 0.35 9.59 15.49
C ILE A 32 0.13 8.25 14.77
N MET A 33 -0.36 7.23 15.48
CA MET A 33 -0.67 5.92 14.90
C MET A 33 -1.75 6.01 13.81
N ALA A 34 -2.79 6.82 14.02
CA ALA A 34 -3.84 7.03 13.02
C ALA A 34 -3.31 7.72 11.76
N VAL A 35 -2.45 8.73 11.91
CA VAL A 35 -1.80 9.41 10.78
C VAL A 35 -0.86 8.46 10.05
N ALA A 36 -0.04 7.69 10.78
CA ALA A 36 0.85 6.70 10.20
C ALA A 36 0.06 5.62 9.43
N TRP A 37 -1.04 5.14 10.01
CA TRP A 37 -1.92 4.18 9.33
C TRP A 37 -2.51 4.75 8.05
N TRP A 38 -3.05 5.98 8.10
CA TRP A 38 -3.61 6.64 6.93
C TRP A 38 -2.58 6.86 5.83
N GLN A 39 -1.36 7.25 6.19
CA GLN A 39 -0.24 7.38 5.23
C GLN A 39 0.15 6.03 4.61
N LEU A 40 0.01 4.92 5.33
CA LEU A 40 0.32 3.58 4.81
C LEU A 40 -0.78 3.03 3.90
N THR A 41 -2.06 3.23 4.24
CA THR A 41 -3.19 2.76 3.43
C THR A 41 -3.49 3.67 2.25
N ALA A 42 -3.43 4.99 2.40
CA ALA A 42 -3.62 5.92 1.30
C ALA A 42 -2.52 5.80 0.24
N ARG A 43 -1.38 5.18 0.58
CA ARG A 43 -0.29 4.90 -0.36
C ARG A 43 -0.56 3.73 -1.30
N ARG A 44 -1.61 2.91 -1.13
CA ARG A 44 -1.85 1.74 -1.98
C ARG A 44 -3.33 1.58 -2.27
N THR A 45 -3.76 2.06 -3.43
CA THR A 45 -5.13 1.85 -3.93
C THR A 45 -5.10 0.69 -4.91
N THR A 46 -5.78 -0.41 -4.62
CA THR A 46 -5.92 -1.51 -5.59
C THR A 46 -6.81 -1.05 -6.74
N LEU A 47 -6.27 -1.07 -7.96
CA LEU A 47 -6.95 -0.72 -9.20
C LEU A 47 -7.61 -1.96 -9.83
N ASP A 48 -6.89 -3.07 -9.85
CA ASP A 48 -7.36 -4.32 -10.43
C ASP A 48 -6.72 -5.55 -9.73
N GLU A 49 -7.41 -6.67 -9.79
CA GLU A 49 -6.99 -7.94 -9.18
C GLU A 49 -7.46 -9.12 -10.05
N VAL A 50 -6.51 -9.90 -10.55
CA VAL A 50 -6.79 -11.05 -11.42
C VAL A 50 -6.16 -12.32 -10.87
N GLU A 51 -6.97 -13.36 -10.71
CA GLU A 51 -6.51 -14.67 -10.26
C GLU A 51 -6.10 -15.55 -11.46
N LEU A 52 -4.88 -16.07 -11.41
CA LEU A 52 -4.25 -16.94 -12.40
C LEU A 52 -3.77 -18.23 -11.72
N GLY A 53 -4.56 -19.31 -11.82
CA GLY A 53 -4.11 -20.65 -11.43
C GLY A 53 -3.68 -20.79 -9.96
N GLY A 54 -4.39 -20.12 -9.03
CA GLY A 54 -4.05 -20.10 -7.59
C GLY A 54 -3.07 -19.01 -7.17
N ARG A 55 -2.62 -18.19 -8.12
CA ARG A 55 -1.86 -16.96 -7.88
C ARG A 55 -2.73 -15.76 -8.22
N THR A 56 -2.37 -14.59 -7.71
CA THR A 56 -3.14 -13.38 -7.88
C THR A 56 -2.22 -12.25 -8.30
N VAL A 57 -2.51 -11.62 -9.42
CA VAL A 57 -1.86 -10.39 -9.86
C VAL A 57 -2.67 -9.23 -9.32
N ILE A 58 -2.02 -8.34 -8.57
CA ILE A 58 -2.63 -7.14 -8.02
C ILE A 58 -1.97 -5.93 -8.66
N VAL A 59 -2.79 -5.09 -9.26
CA VAL A 59 -2.42 -3.77 -9.78
C VAL A 59 -2.79 -2.74 -8.71
N GLN A 60 -1.81 -2.00 -8.22
CA GLN A 60 -2.01 -1.00 -7.16
C GLN A 60 -1.44 0.34 -7.57
N GLU A 61 -2.20 1.41 -7.43
CA GLU A 61 -1.66 2.76 -7.47
C GLU A 61 -0.88 3.03 -6.18
N VAL A 62 0.36 3.50 -6.31
CA VAL A 62 1.25 3.81 -5.19
C VAL A 62 1.37 5.31 -5.00
N GLY A 63 1.11 5.77 -3.77
CA GLY A 63 1.16 7.19 -3.43
C GLY A 63 -0.19 7.87 -3.52
N GLN A 64 -0.19 9.19 -3.69
CA GLN A 64 -1.42 9.97 -3.83
C GLN A 64 -1.85 9.95 -5.29
N ALA A 65 -3.12 9.62 -5.55
CA ALA A 65 -3.72 9.77 -6.86
C ALA A 65 -3.62 11.24 -7.30
N VAL A 66 -2.79 11.51 -8.30
CA VAL A 66 -2.64 12.84 -8.88
C VAL A 66 -3.59 12.93 -10.07
N ILE A 67 -4.35 14.01 -10.15
CA ILE A 67 -5.28 14.20 -11.29
C ILE A 67 -4.48 14.44 -12.58
N PHE A 68 -3.33 15.10 -12.50
CA PHE A 68 -2.48 15.40 -13.66
C PHE A 68 -1.02 15.09 -13.35
N GLY A 69 -0.37 14.28 -14.18
CA GLY A 69 1.04 13.89 -14.05
C GLY A 69 1.23 12.37 -13.92
N PRO A 70 2.47 11.87 -13.88
CA PRO A 70 2.71 10.45 -13.75
C PRO A 70 2.19 9.91 -12.41
N SER A 71 1.40 8.84 -12.47
CA SER A 71 1.00 8.03 -11.31
C SER A 71 1.90 6.80 -11.26
N THR A 72 2.51 6.54 -10.10
CA THR A 72 3.29 5.31 -9.90
C THR A 72 2.34 4.14 -9.64
N VAL A 73 2.49 3.05 -10.39
CA VAL A 73 1.70 1.83 -10.26
C VAL A 73 2.64 0.68 -9.89
N ARG A 74 2.24 -0.08 -8.88
CA ARG A 74 2.87 -1.33 -8.46
C ARG A 74 2.08 -2.50 -8.96
N LEU A 75 2.74 -3.32 -9.76
CA LEU A 75 2.25 -4.63 -10.17
C LEU A 75 2.86 -5.67 -9.25
N SER A 76 2.06 -6.55 -8.67
CA SER A 76 2.56 -7.60 -7.78
C SER A 76 1.89 -8.95 -8.07
N LEU A 77 2.70 -10.01 -8.15
CA LEU A 77 2.23 -11.38 -8.20
C LEU A 77 2.28 -11.97 -6.80
N ARG A 78 1.16 -12.55 -6.36
CA ARG A 78 1.01 -13.10 -5.01
C ARG A 78 0.50 -14.52 -5.07
N GLU A 79 0.86 -15.31 -4.06
CA GLU A 79 0.29 -16.62 -3.80
C GLU A 79 -0.22 -16.62 -2.35
N GLY A 80 -1.53 -16.50 -2.20
CA GLY A 80 -2.17 -16.21 -0.91
C GLY A 80 -1.65 -14.90 -0.29
N ARG A 81 -0.90 -15.01 0.82
CA ARG A 81 -0.34 -13.83 1.51
C ARG A 81 1.07 -13.46 1.04
N ARG A 82 1.77 -14.37 0.36
CA ARG A 82 3.16 -14.19 -0.04
C ARG A 82 3.23 -13.38 -1.34
N GLU A 83 4.03 -12.32 -1.35
CA GLU A 83 4.43 -11.64 -2.59
C GLU A 83 5.56 -12.45 -3.23
N LEU A 84 5.38 -12.86 -4.47
CA LEU A 84 6.36 -13.64 -5.25
C LEU A 84 7.26 -12.71 -6.04
N SER A 85 6.67 -11.73 -6.72
CA SER A 85 7.38 -10.72 -7.49
C SER A 85 6.58 -9.43 -7.55
N ALA A 86 7.27 -8.30 -7.70
CA ALA A 86 6.64 -7.01 -7.85
C ALA A 86 7.52 -6.05 -8.65
N VAL A 87 6.90 -5.16 -9.41
CA VAL A 87 7.56 -4.06 -10.12
C VAL A 87 6.76 -2.79 -9.95
N GLU A 88 7.45 -1.66 -9.85
CA GLU A 88 6.84 -0.33 -9.84
C GLU A 88 7.19 0.38 -11.14
N LEU A 89 6.20 1.02 -11.75
CA LEU A 89 6.34 1.74 -13.01
C LEU A 89 5.52 3.02 -12.97
N ASP A 90 6.00 4.06 -13.64
CA ASP A 90 5.27 5.31 -13.74
C ASP A 90 4.38 5.28 -15.00
N VAL A 91 3.08 5.46 -14.79
CA VAL A 91 2.08 5.56 -15.86
C VAL A 91 1.66 7.01 -16.02
N ALA A 92 1.76 7.54 -17.23
CA ALA A 92 1.24 8.86 -17.56
C ALA A 92 -0.28 8.90 -17.31
N ASN A 93 -0.73 9.91 -16.57
CA ASN A 93 -2.14 10.14 -16.28
C ASN A 93 -2.50 11.58 -16.71
N ASP A 94 -3.25 11.68 -17.81
CA ASP A 94 -3.62 12.93 -18.49
C ASP A 94 -4.94 13.53 -17.99
N GLY A 95 -5.23 13.43 -16.69
CA GLY A 95 -6.53 13.87 -16.17
C GLY A 95 -7.57 12.76 -16.09
N LYS A 96 -7.24 11.55 -16.54
CA LYS A 96 -8.14 10.39 -16.54
C LYS A 96 -7.69 9.40 -15.49
N ALA A 97 -8.61 9.02 -14.60
CA ALA A 97 -8.33 7.99 -13.61
C ALA A 97 -7.83 6.70 -14.29
N LEU A 98 -6.83 6.05 -13.70
CA LEU A 98 -6.38 4.74 -14.13
C LEU A 98 -7.53 3.74 -13.95
N THR A 99 -8.02 3.20 -15.04
CA THR A 99 -9.16 2.27 -15.05
C THR A 99 -8.71 0.82 -15.26
N PRO A 100 -9.52 -0.19 -14.92
CA PRO A 100 -9.13 -1.58 -15.09
C PRO A 100 -8.87 -2.00 -16.56
N ASP A 101 -9.48 -1.32 -17.53
CA ASP A 101 -9.41 -1.65 -18.96
C ASP A 101 -8.07 -1.31 -19.64
N ILE A 102 -7.22 -0.51 -19.01
CA ILE A 102 -5.86 -0.24 -19.49
C ILE A 102 -4.89 -1.38 -19.16
N TRP A 103 -5.31 -2.39 -18.38
CA TRP A 103 -4.52 -3.55 -18.01
C TRP A 103 -5.04 -4.80 -18.71
N ARG A 104 -4.13 -5.59 -19.26
CA ARG A 104 -4.42 -6.94 -19.72
C ARG A 104 -3.44 -7.89 -19.08
N ILE A 105 -3.95 -8.75 -18.20
CA ILE A 105 -3.15 -9.67 -17.40
C ILE A 105 -3.28 -11.07 -18.00
N GLU A 106 -2.15 -11.67 -18.35
CA GLU A 106 -2.06 -12.98 -18.98
C GLU A 106 -1.11 -13.90 -18.19
N PRO A 107 -1.34 -15.21 -18.16
CA PRO A 107 -0.37 -16.14 -17.63
C PRO A 107 0.89 -16.14 -18.50
N LEU A 108 2.06 -16.18 -17.88
CA LEU A 108 3.32 -16.38 -18.59
C LEU A 108 3.40 -17.86 -18.99
N ASP A 109 3.54 -18.14 -20.28
CA ASP A 109 3.69 -19.50 -20.77
C ASP A 109 5.14 -19.97 -20.48
N PRO A 110 5.35 -21.09 -19.78
CA PRO A 110 6.69 -21.64 -19.58
C PRO A 110 7.44 -21.96 -20.88
N ALA A 111 6.75 -22.02 -22.03
CA ALA A 111 7.36 -22.11 -23.35
C ALA A 111 8.14 -20.86 -23.78
N ASP A 112 7.87 -19.69 -23.19
CA ASP A 112 8.56 -18.43 -23.48
C ASP A 112 9.96 -18.35 -22.85
N GLY A 113 10.41 -19.40 -22.13
CA GLY A 113 11.76 -19.48 -21.54
C GLY A 113 11.96 -18.68 -20.24
N GLU A 114 10.97 -17.86 -19.87
CA GLU A 114 10.94 -17.00 -18.68
C GLU A 114 10.42 -17.71 -17.41
N GLY A 115 9.92 -18.95 -17.55
CA GLY A 115 9.35 -19.73 -16.45
C GLY A 115 7.86 -19.46 -16.22
N GLU A 116 7.33 -19.90 -15.06
CA GLU A 116 5.95 -19.62 -14.67
C GLU A 116 5.81 -18.19 -14.12
N GLY A 117 4.70 -17.51 -14.41
CA GLY A 117 4.48 -16.14 -13.96
C GLY A 117 3.21 -15.50 -14.54
N ALA A 118 3.21 -14.17 -14.59
CA ALA A 118 2.20 -13.39 -15.29
C ALA A 118 2.85 -12.32 -16.16
N ARG A 119 2.25 -12.05 -17.33
CA ARG A 119 2.55 -10.90 -18.17
C ARG A 119 1.43 -9.88 -17.98
N VAL A 120 1.79 -8.64 -17.69
CA VAL A 120 0.85 -7.52 -17.58
C VAL A 120 1.12 -6.57 -18.73
N ILE A 121 0.17 -6.44 -19.65
CA ILE A 121 0.21 -5.52 -20.78
C ILE A 121 -0.51 -4.24 -20.37
N ILE A 122 0.13 -3.10 -20.59
CA ILE A 122 -0.32 -1.78 -20.16
C ILE A 122 -0.61 -0.96 -21.41
N ARG A 123 -1.87 -0.54 -21.56
CA ARG A 123 -2.37 0.24 -22.71
C ARG A 123 -2.96 1.55 -22.23
N ALA A 124 -2.08 2.48 -21.88
CA ALA A 124 -2.47 3.86 -21.61
C ALA A 124 -2.50 4.68 -22.92
N GLU A 125 -3.44 5.62 -23.03
CA GLU A 125 -3.72 6.36 -24.27
C GLU A 125 -2.52 7.18 -24.79
N GLU A 126 -1.68 7.71 -23.89
CA GLU A 126 -0.50 8.52 -24.22
C GLU A 126 0.84 7.84 -23.92
N MET A 127 0.85 6.50 -23.79
CA MET A 127 2.08 5.72 -23.66
C MET A 127 2.18 4.68 -24.76
N PRO A 128 3.41 4.33 -25.20
CA PRO A 128 3.59 3.12 -25.97
C PRO A 128 3.06 1.92 -25.18
N GLU A 129 2.58 0.89 -25.87
CA GLU A 129 2.22 -0.36 -25.22
C GLU A 129 3.46 -0.90 -24.50
N THR A 130 3.40 -0.90 -23.17
CA THR A 130 4.45 -1.40 -22.28
C THR A 130 3.95 -2.70 -21.70
N TRP A 131 4.84 -3.65 -21.49
CA TRP A 131 4.48 -4.88 -20.82
C TRP A 131 5.49 -5.23 -19.75
N CYS A 132 5.00 -5.80 -18.66
CA CYS A 132 5.80 -6.18 -17.52
C CYS A 132 5.68 -7.68 -17.29
N MET A 133 6.81 -8.32 -17.04
CA MET A 133 6.86 -9.71 -16.62
C MET A 133 6.99 -9.79 -15.11
N LEU A 134 6.10 -10.59 -14.52
CA LEU A 134 6.05 -10.94 -13.12
C LEU A 134 6.35 -12.44 -13.00
N PRO A 135 7.63 -12.85 -13.06
CA PRO A 135 7.98 -14.26 -12.91
C PRO A 135 7.74 -14.73 -11.47
N VAL A 136 7.51 -16.02 -11.27
CA VAL A 136 7.47 -16.65 -9.93
C VAL A 136 8.87 -16.71 -9.32
N GLN A 137 9.89 -16.88 -10.17
CA GLN A 137 11.31 -16.89 -9.80
C GLN A 137 12.07 -15.96 -10.72
N GLY A 138 12.65 -14.89 -10.17
CA GLY A 138 13.40 -13.89 -10.93
C GLY A 138 13.02 -12.47 -10.53
N GLU A 139 13.62 -11.51 -11.21
CA GLU A 139 13.27 -10.10 -11.05
C GLU A 139 12.18 -9.73 -12.05
N ALA A 140 11.13 -9.09 -11.54
CA ALA A 140 10.12 -8.49 -12.39
C ALA A 140 10.73 -7.30 -13.14
N HIS A 141 10.40 -7.16 -14.41
CA HIS A 141 10.88 -6.07 -15.24
C HIS A 141 9.81 -5.68 -16.26
N CYS A 142 9.92 -4.44 -16.76
CA CYS A 142 9.04 -3.89 -17.78
C CYS A 142 9.87 -3.50 -19.00
N GLU A 143 9.31 -3.73 -20.19
CA GLU A 143 9.89 -3.34 -21.48
C GLU A 143 9.08 -2.24 -22.17
#